data_AF-A0A7W6Q801-F1
#
_entry.id   AF-A0A7W6Q801-F1
#
_cell.length_a   1.000
_cell.length_b   1.000
_cell.length_c   1.000
_cell.angle_alpha   90.00
_cell.angle_beta   90.00
_cell.angle_gamma   90.00
#
_symmetry.space_group_name_H-M   'P 1'
#
loop_
_entity.id
_entity.type
_entity.pdbx_description
1 polymer ?
#
loop_
_entity_poly.entity_id
_entity_poly.type
_entity_poly.pdbx_seq_one_letter_code
_entity_poly.pdbx_strand_id
1 'polypeptide(L)' 'MLIERCKGPVDLGDKALTQAQLERLWTADRERLLSCLRRHLALRDFYADRDARLEAKP' A
#
# COMPACT_ATOMS: atom_id res chain seq x y z
N MET A 1 -3.59 -2.46 10.49
CA MET A 1 -4.30 -3.73 10.17
C MET A 1 -4.25 -4.02 8.67
N LEU A 2 -4.42 -5.28 8.25
CA LEU A 2 -4.36 -5.66 6.82
C LEU A 2 -5.54 -5.15 5.99
N ILE A 3 -6.70 -4.97 6.63
CA ILE A 3 -7.96 -4.51 6.01
C ILE A 3 -8.12 -2.98 6.01
N GLU A 4 -7.13 -2.25 6.50
CA GLU A 4 -7.19 -0.79 6.52
C GLU A 4 -7.10 -0.22 5.11
N ARG A 5 -7.90 0.81 4.85
CA ARG A 5 -7.85 1.56 3.60
C ARG A 5 -6.43 2.06 3.33
N CYS A 6 -6.09 2.15 2.04
CA CYS A 6 -4.84 2.76 1.64
C CYS A 6 -4.91 4.28 1.81
N LYS A 7 -3.78 4.86 2.22
CA LYS A 7 -3.64 6.31 2.19
C LYS A 7 -3.69 6.73 0.71
N GLY A 8 -4.51 7.73 0.41
CA GLY A 8 -4.56 8.33 -0.91
C GLY A 8 -3.29 9.14 -1.22
N PRO A 9 -3.26 9.79 -2.39
CA PRO A 9 -2.18 10.70 -2.76
C PRO A 9 -1.91 11.79 -1.71
N VAL A 10 -0.68 12.29 -1.67
CA VAL A 10 -0.32 13.51 -0.94
C VAL A 10 -1.09 14.69 -1.51
N ASP A 11 -1.50 15.59 -0.62
CA ASP A 11 -2.08 16.86 -1.04
C ASP A 11 -0.96 17.78 -1.56
N LEU A 12 -1.12 18.27 -2.78
CA LEU A 12 -0.16 19.17 -3.43
C LEU A 12 -0.45 20.65 -3.10
N GLY A 13 -1.67 20.95 -2.62
CA GLY A 13 -2.18 22.32 -2.52
C GLY A 13 -2.19 23.05 -3.87
N ASP A 14 -2.30 24.38 -3.82
CA ASP A 14 -2.51 25.22 -5.00
C ASP A 14 -1.29 26.08 -5.40
N LYS A 15 -0.16 25.92 -4.72
CA LYS A 15 1.04 26.73 -4.96
C LYS A 15 2.02 26.01 -5.88
N ALA A 16 2.78 26.79 -6.64
CA ALA A 16 3.89 26.26 -7.43
C ALA A 16 4.90 25.56 -6.51
N LEU A 17 5.28 24.34 -6.88
CA LEU A 17 6.26 23.54 -6.17
C LEU A 17 7.65 23.78 -6.75
N THR A 18 8.64 23.93 -5.87
CA THR A 18 10.04 23.77 -6.26
C THR A 18 10.35 22.31 -6.56
N GLN A 19 11.39 22.05 -7.36
CA GLN A 19 11.84 20.68 -7.66
C GLN A 19 12.08 19.85 -6.39
N ALA A 20 12.73 20.44 -5.38
CA ALA A 20 13.01 19.76 -4.12
C ALA A 20 11.76 19.46 -3.29
N GLN A 21 10.68 20.22 -3.45
CA GLN A 21 9.38 19.90 -2.83
C GLN A 21 8.69 18.77 -3.57
N LEU A 22 8.69 18.83 -4.92
CA LEU A 22 8.10 17.81 -5.77
C LEU A 22 8.72 16.43 -5.51
N GLU A 23 10.04 16.33 -5.44
CA GLU A 23 10.75 15.06 -5.20
C GLU A 23 10.42 14.45 -3.82
N ARG A 24 10.26 15.31 -2.80
CA ARG A 24 9.84 14.87 -1.46
C ARG A 24 8.41 14.33 -1.48
N LEU A 25 7.48 15.03 -2.12
CA LEU A 25 6.08 14.61 -2.23
C LEU A 25 5.95 13.33 -3.06
N TRP A 26 6.71 13.22 -4.15
CA TRP A 26 6.79 12.02 -4.98
C TRP A 26 7.27 10.79 -4.19
N THR A 27 8.32 10.96 -3.38
CA THR A 27 8.83 9.89 -2.51
C THR A 27 7.76 9.44 -1.52
N ALA A 28 7.09 10.38 -0.86
CA ALA A 28 6.03 10.08 0.10
C ALA A 28 4.86 9.33 -0.55
N ASP A 29 4.45 9.69 -1.77
CA ASP A 29 3.43 8.95 -2.51
C ASP A 29 3.86 7.54 -2.88
N ARG A 30 5.10 7.38 -3.33
CA ARG A 30 5.65 6.06 -3.63
C ARG A 30 5.66 5.16 -2.38
N GLU A 31 6.00 5.69 -1.23
CA GLU A 31 5.95 4.96 0.05
C GLU A 31 4.51 4.56 0.42
N ARG A 32 3.53 5.45 0.22
CA ARG A 32 2.10 5.14 0.44
C ARG A 32 1.62 3.99 -0.45
N LEU A 33 2.01 3.99 -1.73
CA LEU A 33 1.68 2.91 -2.67
C LEU A 33 2.33 1.58 -2.26
N LEU A 34 3.63 1.58 -1.96
CA LEU A 34 4.35 0.36 -1.62
C LEU A 34 3.88 -0.25 -0.30
N SER A 35 3.61 0.57 0.71
CA SER A 35 3.07 0.10 1.98
C SER A 35 1.64 -0.46 1.82
N CYS A 36 0.80 0.18 1.01
CA CYS A 36 -0.52 -0.33 0.63
C CYS A 36 -0.42 -1.70 -0.05
N LEU A 37 0.43 -1.84 -1.07
CA LEU A 37 0.65 -3.09 -1.80
C LEU A 37 1.08 -4.22 -0.86
N ARG A 38 2.09 -3.97 0.00
CA ARG A 38 2.61 -4.98 0.94
C ARG A 38 1.52 -5.51 1.87
N ARG A 39 0.61 -4.65 2.37
CA ARG A 39 -0.52 -5.08 3.21
C ARG A 39 -1.51 -5.96 2.43
N HIS A 40 -1.82 -5.62 1.19
CA HIS A 40 -2.76 -6.40 0.37
C HIS A 40 -2.18 -7.76 -0.02
N LEU A 41 -0.88 -7.81 -0.34
CA LEU A 41 -0.18 -9.08 -0.56
C LEU A 41 -0.21 -9.94 0.70
N ALA A 42 0.11 -9.38 1.87
CA ALA A 42 0.03 -10.12 3.13
C ALA A 42 -1.40 -10.65 3.43
N LEU A 43 -2.44 -9.89 3.10
CA LEU A 43 -3.83 -10.35 3.24
C LEU A 43 -4.15 -11.51 2.30
N ARG A 44 -3.75 -11.38 1.03
CA ARG A 44 -3.92 -12.44 0.03
C ARG A 44 -3.19 -13.71 0.46
N ASP A 45 -1.94 -13.58 0.89
CA ASP A 45 -1.09 -14.71 1.25
C ASP A 45 -1.63 -15.43 2.49
N PHE A 46 -2.19 -14.70 3.45
CA PHE A 46 -2.91 -15.28 4.59
C PHE A 46 -4.08 -16.17 4.14
N TYR A 47 -4.94 -15.67 3.24
CA TYR A 47 -6.07 -16.47 2.76
C TYR A 47 -5.63 -17.66 1.90
N ALA A 48 -4.60 -17.48 1.07
CA ALA A 48 -4.04 -18.57 0.28
C ALA A 48 -3.50 -19.70 1.16
N ASP A 49 -2.73 -19.39 2.22
CA ASP A 49 -2.22 -20.40 3.17
C ASP A 49 -3.37 -21.10 3.92
N ARG A 50 -4.38 -20.34 4.38
CA ARG A 50 -5.56 -20.90 5.04
C ARG A 50 -6.28 -21.90 4.14
N ASP A 51 -6.58 -21.50 2.90
CA ASP A 51 -7.39 -22.28 1.98
C ASP A 51 -6.65 -23.55 1.54
N ALA A 52 -5.33 -23.45 1.28
CA ALA A 52 -4.49 -24.61 0.99
C ALA A 52 -4.51 -25.65 2.13
N ARG A 53 -4.53 -25.23 3.40
CA ARG A 53 -4.62 -26.13 4.56
C ARG A 53 -6.00 -26.78 4.71
N LEU A 54 -7.06 -26.12 4.27
CA LEU A 54 -8.42 -26.66 4.29
C LEU A 54 -8.61 -27.71 3.18
N GLU A 55 -8.07 -27.44 2.00
CA GLU A 55 -8.09 -28.37 0.85
C GLU A 55 -7.18 -29.59 1.05
N ALA A 56 -6.11 -29.46 1.83
CA ALA A 56 -5.19 -30.55 2.15
C ALA A 56 -5.71 -31.54 3.21
N LYS A 57 -6.99 -31.45 3.63
CA LYS A 57 -7.61 -32.48 4.48
C LYS A 57 -7.89 -33.75 3.64
N PRO A 58 -7.71 -34.95 4.22
CA PRO A 58 -7.81 -36.24 3.52
C PRO A 58 -9.19 -36.53 2.95
#